data_AF-A0A399NPG2-F1
#
_entry.id   AF-A0A399NPG2-F1
#
_cell.length_a   1.000
_cell.length_b   1.000
_cell.length_c   1.000
_cell.angle_alpha   90.00
_cell.angle_beta   90.00
_cell.angle_gamma   90.00
#
_symmetry.space_group_name_H-M   'P 1'
#
loop_
_entity.id
_entity.type
_entity.pdbx_description
1 polymer ?
#
loop_
_entity_poly.entity_id
_entity_poly.type
_entity_poly.pdbx_seq_one_letter_code
_entity_poly.pdbx_strand_id
1 'polypeptide(L)' 'MSDALVAGAVVAPLAIAYVALVVTALVQVVRDRALTGLARDLWIIGIVLFPMIGAIAWFGIGHRTPEAQRAVDSLRLSL' A
#
# COMPACT_ATOMS: atom_id res chain seq x y z
N MET A 1 -16.80 -20.46 10.33
CA MET A 1 -16.51 -19.70 9.09
C MET A 1 -15.05 -19.91 8.78
N SER A 2 -14.67 -20.27 7.55
CA SER A 2 -13.26 -20.42 7.21
C SER A 2 -12.56 -19.05 7.28
N ASP A 3 -11.31 -19.02 7.73
CA ASP A 3 -10.52 -17.78 7.84
C ASP A 3 -10.44 -17.03 6.50
N ALA A 4 -10.45 -17.77 5.40
CA ALA A 4 -10.51 -17.22 4.05
C ALA A 4 -11.81 -16.46 3.74
N LEU A 5 -12.95 -16.88 4.27
CA LEU A 5 -14.22 -16.17 4.10
C LEU A 5 -14.23 -14.86 4.88
N VAL A 6 -13.68 -14.85 6.10
CA VAL A 6 -13.56 -13.63 6.91
C VAL A 6 -12.58 -12.66 6.27
N ALA A 7 -11.43 -13.16 5.82
CA ALA A 7 -10.45 -12.37 5.09
C ALA A 7 -11.06 -11.80 3.80
N GLY A 8 -11.76 -12.60 3.01
CA GLY A 8 -12.43 -12.14 1.79
C GLY A 8 -13.46 -11.05 2.06
N ALA A 9 -14.31 -11.23 3.08
CA ALA A 9 -15.35 -10.28 3.44
C ALA A 9 -14.81 -8.91 3.88
N VAL A 10 -13.60 -8.87 4.45
CA VAL A 10 -12.96 -7.62 4.89
C VAL A 10 -12.07 -7.03 3.79
N VAL A 11 -11.23 -7.86 3.15
CA VAL A 11 -10.24 -7.41 2.17
C VAL A 11 -10.90 -6.91 0.88
N ALA A 12 -11.93 -7.59 0.38
CA ALA A 12 -12.59 -7.21 -0.88
C ALA A 12 -13.19 -5.79 -0.84
N PRO A 13 -14.03 -5.40 0.13
CA PRO A 13 -14.57 -4.04 0.18
C PRO A 13 -13.46 -2.99 0.39
N LEU A 14 -12.43 -3.29 1.18
CA LEU A 14 -11.28 -2.40 1.36
C LEU A 14 -10.51 -2.18 0.05
N ALA A 15 -10.27 -3.26 -0.71
CA ALA A 15 -9.61 -3.18 -2.01
C ALA A 15 -10.44 -2.36 -3.02
N ILE A 16 -11.75 -2.57 -3.05
CA ILE A 16 -12.67 -1.80 -3.90
C ILE A 16 -12.65 -0.32 -3.52
N ALA A 17 -12.79 0.00 -2.22
CA ALA A 17 -12.75 1.37 -1.72
C ALA A 17 -11.41 2.04 -2.04
N TYR A 18 -10.30 1.31 -1.87
CA TYR A 18 -8.97 1.80 -2.21
C TYR A 18 -8.84 2.15 -3.70
N VAL A 19 -9.26 1.26 -4.61
CA VAL A 19 -9.25 1.53 -6.05
C VAL A 19 -10.13 2.72 -6.39
N ALA A 20 -11.34 2.81 -5.81
CA ALA A 20 -12.23 3.93 -6.03
C ALA A 20 -11.60 5.26 -5.60
N LEU A 21 -10.91 5.30 -4.46
CA LEU A 21 -10.19 6.49 -3.98
C LEU A 21 -9.07 6.88 -4.94
N VAL A 22 -8.23 5.94 -5.37
CA VAL A 22 -7.13 6.19 -6.31
C VAL A 22 -7.66 6.75 -7.62
N VAL A 23 -8.66 6.10 -8.23
CA VAL A 23 -9.25 6.55 -9.49
C VAL A 23 -9.88 7.93 -9.34
N THR A 24 -10.64 8.16 -8.27
CA THR A 24 -11.28 9.46 -8.01
C THR A 24 -10.23 10.55 -7.83
N ALA A 25 -9.15 10.28 -7.08
CA ALA A 25 -8.06 11.24 -6.88
C ALA A 25 -7.36 11.58 -8.20
N LEU A 26 -7.06 10.59 -9.04
CA LEU A 26 -6.47 10.83 -10.36
C LEU A 26 -7.40 11.66 -11.25
N VAL A 27 -8.68 11.35 -11.27
CA VAL A 27 -9.68 12.12 -12.03
C VAL A 27 -9.76 13.55 -11.52
N GLN A 28 -9.75 13.77 -10.20
CA GLN A 28 -9.75 15.11 -9.62
C GLN A 28 -8.50 15.91 -10.02
N VAL A 29 -7.31 15.32 -9.90
CA VAL A 29 -6.03 15.97 -10.26
C VAL A 29 -6.00 16.31 -11.75
N VAL A 30 -6.47 15.42 -12.63
CA VAL A 30 -6.51 15.64 -14.08
C VAL A 30 -7.59 16.65 -14.49
N ARG A 31 -8.67 16.77 -13.73
CA ARG A 31 -9.75 17.74 -14.01
C ARG A 31 -9.51 19.11 -13.39
N ASP A 32 -8.70 19.20 -12.36
CA ASP A 32 -8.38 20.47 -11.72
C ASP A 32 -7.52 21.33 -12.66
N ARG A 33 -8.09 22.46 -13.09
CA ARG A 33 -7.44 23.41 -14.00
C ARG A 33 -6.48 24.36 -13.29
N ALA A 34 -6.57 24.49 -11.96
CA ALA A 34 -5.65 25.27 -11.16
C ALA A 34 -4.32 24.52 -10.93
N LEU A 35 -4.37 23.18 -10.92
CA LEU A 35 -3.21 22.30 -10.87
C LEU A 35 -2.59 22.12 -12.26
N THR A 36 -1.50 22.85 -12.53
CA THR A 36 -0.81 22.84 -13.82
C THR A 36 0.67 22.46 -13.69
N GLY A 37 1.25 22.00 -14.80
CA GLY A 37 2.68 21.67 -14.90
C GLY A 37 3.16 20.65 -13.87
N LEU A 38 4.33 20.92 -13.30
CA LEU A 38 5.04 20.01 -12.39
C LEU A 38 4.21 19.59 -11.16
N ALA A 39 3.37 20.48 -10.62
CA ALA A 39 2.57 20.16 -9.45
C ALA A 39 1.56 19.03 -9.74
N ARG A 40 0.92 19.04 -10.90
CA ARG A 40 0.02 17.97 -11.34
C ARG A 40 0.78 16.65 -11.49
N ASP A 41 1.94 16.70 -12.13
CA ASP A 41 2.74 15.49 -12.38
C ASP A 41 3.20 14.84 -11.08
N LEU A 42 3.64 15.63 -10.10
CA LEU A 42 4.03 15.14 -8.78
C LEU A 42 2.86 14.48 -8.04
N TRP A 43 1.64 15.02 -8.15
CA TRP A 43 0.46 14.40 -7.55
C TRP A 43 0.12 13.06 -8.20
N ILE A 44 0.13 12.99 -9.54
CA ILE A 44 -0.13 11.74 -10.26
C ILE A 44 0.93 10.69 -9.90
N ILE A 45 2.21 11.08 -9.94
CA ILE A 45 3.34 10.23 -9.56
C ILE A 45 3.19 9.75 -8.12
N GLY A 46 2.86 10.63 -7.18
CA GLY A 46 2.65 10.28 -5.77
C GLY A 46 1.52 9.27 -5.59
N ILE A 47 0.37 9.50 -6.24
CA ILE A 47 -0.79 8.61 -6.15
C ILE A 47 -0.48 7.21 -6.71
N VAL A 48 0.36 7.11 -7.75
CA VAL A 48 0.66 5.84 -8.44
C VAL A 48 1.88 5.13 -7.87
N LEU A 49 3.01 5.84 -7.73
CA LEU A 49 4.27 5.21 -7.34
C LEU A 49 4.30 4.84 -5.86
N PHE A 50 3.70 5.64 -4.98
CA PHE A 50 3.72 5.36 -3.55
C PHE A 50 3.16 3.96 -3.21
N PRO A 51 1.95 3.57 -3.66
CA PRO A 51 1.45 2.22 -3.42
C PRO A 51 2.25 1.14 -4.13
N MET A 52 2.82 1.44 -5.30
CA MET A 52 3.67 0.51 -6.02
C MET A 52 4.97 0.21 -5.25
N ILE A 53 5.61 1.25 -4.71
CA ILE A 53 6.79 1.12 -3.84
C ILE A 53 6.42 0.34 -2.57
N GLY A 54 5.28 0.61 -1.95
CA GLY A 54 4.82 -0.13 -0.77
C GLY A 54 4.66 -1.63 -1.06
N ALA A 55 4.02 -1.97 -2.19
CA ALA A 55 3.89 -3.36 -2.62
C ALA A 55 5.25 -4.01 -2.91
N ILE A 56 6.12 -3.33 -3.67
CA ILE A 56 7.48 -3.80 -3.97
C ILE A 56 8.28 -4.01 -2.68
N ALA A 57 8.21 -3.09 -1.72
CA ALA A 57 8.89 -3.20 -0.45
C ALA A 57 8.38 -4.39 0.38
N TRP A 58 7.06 -4.66 0.35
CA TRP A 58 6.49 -5.82 1.01
C TRP A 58 6.99 -7.15 0.41
N PHE A 59 6.91 -7.28 -0.91
CA PHE A 59 7.38 -8.47 -1.62
C PHE A 59 8.91 -8.60 -1.65
N GLY A 60 9.63 -7.49 -1.50
CA GLY A 60 11.08 -7.46 -1.50
C GLY A 60 11.71 -7.64 -0.13
N ILE A 61 11.06 -7.16 0.95
CA ILE A 61 11.63 -7.11 2.31
C ILE A 61 10.61 -7.60 3.34
N GLY A 62 9.39 -7.06 3.27
CA GLY A 62 8.34 -7.28 4.28
C GLY A 62 8.08 -8.75 4.59
N HIS A 63 8.03 -9.61 3.58
CA HIS A 63 7.76 -11.04 3.80
C HIS A 63 8.86 -11.78 4.62
N ARG A 64 10.07 -11.22 4.76
CA ARG A 64 11.16 -11.79 5.58
C ARG A 64 11.22 -11.26 7.01
N THR A 65 10.43 -10.23 7.33
CA THR A 65 10.43 -9.61 8.67
C THR A 65 10.14 -10.57 9.82
N PRO A 66 9.26 -11.59 9.71
CA PRO A 66 9.02 -12.50 10.84
C PRO A 66 10.24 -13.36 11.19
N GLU A 67 11.06 -13.73 10.21
CA GLU A 67 12.28 -14.52 10.42
C GLU A 67 13.36 -13.67 11.10
N ALA A 68 13.54 -12.44 10.62
CA ALA A 68 14.44 -11.48 11.24
C ALA A 68 14.06 -11.19 12.70
N GLN A 69 12.76 -11.05 13.00
CA GLN A 69 12.28 -10.84 14.38
C GLN A 69 12.62 -12.02 15.29
N ARG A 70 12.35 -13.26 14.85
CA ARG A 70 12.68 -14.46 15.64
C ARG A 70 14.18 -14.58 15.95
N ALA A 71 15.03 -14.22 14.99
CA ALA A 71 16.49 -14.23 15.18
C ALA A 71 16.95 -13.18 16.21
N VAL A 72 16.32 -12.01 16.22
CA VAL A 72 16.61 -10.97 17.23
C VAL A 72 16.09 -11.37 18.60
N ASP A 73 14.91 -11.97 18.68
CA ASP A 73 14.31 -12.41 19.95
C ASP A 73 15.11 -13.54 20.61
N SER A 74 15.65 -14.49 19.83
CA SER A 74 16.50 -15.56 20.37
C SER A 74 17.83 -15.02 20.93
N LEU A 75 18.42 -14.01 20.28
CA LEU A 75 19.61 -13.30 20.78
C LEU A 75 19.31 -12.53 22.08
N ARG A 76 18.12 -11.94 22.22
CA ARG A 76 17.73 -11.25 23.46
C ARG A 76 17.53 -12.19 24.64
N LEU A 77 17.05 -13.40 24.41
CA LEU A 77 16.80 -14.39 25.46
C LEU A 77 18.09 -15.11 25.92
N SER A 78 19.19 -14.95 25.20
CA SER A 78 20.50 -15.55 25.53
C SER A 78 21.47 -14.59 26.23
N LEU A 79 21.05 -13.34 26.46
CA LEU A 79 21.74 -12.31 27.26
C LEU A 79 21.10 -12.20 28.64
#